data_AF-A0A1J8QFH5-F1
#
_entry.id   AF-A0A1J8QFH5-F1
#
_cell.length_a   1.000
_cell.length_b   1.000
_cell.length_c   1.000
_cell.angle_alpha   90.00
_cell.angle_beta   90.00
_cell.angle_gamma   90.00
#
_symmetry.space_group_name_H-M   'P 1'
#
loop_
_entity.id
_entity.type
_entity.pdbx_description
1 polymer ?
#
loop_
_entity_poly.entity_id
_entity_poly.type
_entity_poly.pdbx_seq_one_letter_code
_entity_poly.pdbx_strand_id
1 'polypeptide(L)'
;GLQPCRGSPSKHASDIFVSTVADFSLRRRVLYITMLFYLSLLASLASLAMLGYRYRASLPPRVKAFFPGLNHYAPLASFSDQARAGLSSPMFDIEAANVAEGDSRSGLDEQGTQEVLEIMRTQRVNFDQARLIRHNQILARNGIDPSGMPLDSKAVTRL
;
A
#
# COMPACT_ATOMS: atom_id res chain seq x y z
N GLY A 1 -10.45 -32.30 91.51
CA GLY A 1 -10.24 -30.92 91.05
C GLY A 1 -9.58 -30.94 89.68
N LEU A 2 -10.32 -30.46 88.68
CA LEU A 2 -9.95 -29.93 87.36
C LEU A 2 -8.54 -30.21 86.77
N GLN A 3 -8.51 -30.93 85.65
CA GLN A 3 -7.44 -30.87 84.64
C GLN A 3 -7.48 -29.54 83.86
N PRO A 4 -6.35 -28.99 83.40
CA PRO A 4 -6.34 -27.85 82.49
C PRO A 4 -6.28 -28.32 81.03
N CYS A 5 -7.32 -27.99 80.25
CA CYS A 5 -7.30 -28.11 78.80
C CYS A 5 -6.45 -26.98 78.21
N ARG A 6 -5.33 -27.32 77.55
CA ARG A 6 -4.50 -26.38 76.78
C ARG A 6 -4.74 -26.61 75.28
N GLY A 7 -5.78 -25.98 74.74
CA GLY A 7 -6.02 -25.90 73.29
C GLY A 7 -5.43 -24.59 72.76
N SER A 8 -4.42 -24.67 71.90
CA SER A 8 -3.75 -23.50 71.30
C SER A 8 -4.46 -23.08 70.00
N PRO A 9 -5.04 -21.86 69.89
CA PRO A 9 -5.81 -21.43 68.72
C PRO A 9 -4.97 -20.73 67.62
N SER A 10 -3.64 -20.72 67.71
CA SER A 10 -2.82 -19.79 66.91
C SER A 10 -2.51 -20.25 65.47
N LYS A 11 -2.65 -21.54 65.12
CA LYS A 11 -2.17 -22.06 63.82
C LYS A 11 -3.14 -21.82 62.65
N HIS A 12 -4.45 -21.78 62.89
CA HIS A 12 -5.43 -21.60 61.82
C HIS A 12 -5.45 -20.18 61.23
N ALA A 13 -5.18 -19.15 62.04
CA ALA A 13 -5.20 -17.78 61.57
C ALA A 13 -4.02 -17.45 60.63
N SER A 14 -2.84 -18.03 60.88
CA SER A 14 -1.67 -17.86 60.02
C SER A 14 -1.84 -18.52 58.65
N ASP A 15 -2.47 -19.69 58.60
CA ASP A 15 -2.65 -20.45 57.35
C ASP A 15 -3.63 -19.75 56.40
N ILE A 16 -4.70 -19.15 56.93
CA ILE A 16 -5.68 -18.37 56.16
C ILE A 16 -5.03 -17.09 55.59
N PHE A 17 -4.21 -16.40 56.38
CA PHE A 17 -3.52 -15.19 55.93
C PHE A 17 -2.47 -15.50 54.84
N VAL A 18 -1.69 -16.56 55.02
CA VAL A 18 -0.70 -17.00 54.01
C VAL A 18 -1.38 -17.43 52.72
N SER A 19 -2.50 -18.17 52.78
CA SER A 19 -3.27 -18.56 51.59
C SER A 19 -3.84 -17.35 50.85
N THR A 20 -4.35 -16.34 51.57
CA THR A 20 -4.99 -15.15 50.96
C THR A 20 -3.95 -14.22 50.32
N VAL A 21 -2.79 -14.04 50.97
CA VAL A 21 -1.67 -13.25 50.43
C VAL A 21 -1.04 -13.95 49.22
N ALA A 22 -0.93 -15.29 49.26
CA ALA A 22 -0.46 -16.08 48.12
C ALA A 22 -1.42 -15.96 46.92
N ASP A 23 -2.74 -16.01 47.14
CA ASP A 23 -3.75 -15.90 46.09
C ASP A 23 -3.79 -14.48 45.47
N PHE A 24 -3.61 -13.43 46.29
CA PHE A 24 -3.47 -12.05 45.79
C PHE A 24 -2.19 -11.84 44.97
N SER A 25 -1.07 -12.41 45.41
CA SER A 25 0.21 -12.39 44.68
C SER A 25 0.11 -13.19 43.37
N LEU A 26 -0.60 -14.32 43.37
CA LEU A 26 -0.81 -15.17 42.21
C LEU A 26 -1.72 -14.49 41.17
N ARG A 27 -2.85 -13.88 41.59
CA ARG A 27 -3.72 -13.10 40.70
C ARG A 27 -2.98 -11.94 40.05
N ARG A 28 -2.13 -11.24 40.81
CA ARG A 28 -1.30 -10.16 40.29
C ARG A 28 -0.29 -10.67 39.25
N ARG A 29 0.37 -11.80 39.52
CA ARG A 29 1.29 -12.46 38.56
C ARG A 29 0.56 -12.92 37.29
N VAL A 30 -0.63 -13.51 37.41
CA VAL A 30 -1.44 -13.94 36.25
C VAL A 30 -1.86 -12.74 35.41
N LEU A 31 -2.28 -11.63 36.03
CA LEU A 31 -2.61 -10.39 35.32
C LEU A 31 -1.39 -9.82 34.59
N TYR A 32 -0.19 -9.86 35.19
CA TYR A 32 1.02 -9.43 34.50
C TYR A 32 1.38 -10.34 33.33
N ILE A 33 1.25 -11.66 33.48
CA ILE A 33 1.54 -12.62 32.42
C ILE A 33 0.58 -12.45 31.24
N THR A 34 -0.72 -12.25 31.49
CA THR A 34 -1.69 -12.01 30.41
C THR A 34 -1.43 -10.67 29.73
N MET A 35 -1.14 -9.60 30.48
CA MET A 35 -0.77 -8.30 29.91
C MET A 35 0.49 -8.36 29.05
N LEU A 36 1.55 -9.04 29.52
CA LEU A 36 2.78 -9.23 28.75
C LEU A 36 2.54 -10.05 27.48
N PHE A 37 1.69 -11.08 27.57
CA PHE A 37 1.29 -11.86 26.39
C PHE A 37 0.58 -10.98 25.35
N TYR A 38 -0.41 -10.17 25.74
CA TYR A 38 -1.09 -9.26 24.82
C TYR A 38 -0.17 -8.20 24.22
N LEU A 39 0.77 -7.64 25.01
CA LEU A 39 1.76 -6.70 24.50
C LEU A 39 2.68 -7.34 23.46
N SER A 40 3.13 -8.58 23.70
CA SER A 40 3.94 -9.33 22.72
C SER A 40 3.17 -9.67 21.45
N LEU A 41 1.90 -10.06 21.57
CA LEU A 41 1.01 -10.32 20.44
C LEU A 41 0.85 -9.05 19.59
N LEU A 42 0.56 -7.91 20.22
CA LEU A 42 0.39 -6.63 19.54
C LEU A 42 1.68 -6.19 18.84
N ALA A 43 2.83 -6.30 19.50
CA ALA A 43 4.13 -5.96 18.91
C ALA A 43 4.48 -6.85 17.72
N SER A 44 4.16 -8.15 17.78
CA SER A 44 4.37 -9.09 16.69
C SER A 44 3.49 -8.76 15.48
N LEU A 45 2.20 -8.46 15.69
CA LEU A 45 1.28 -8.03 14.64
C LEU A 45 1.72 -6.71 14.00
N ALA A 46 2.13 -5.73 14.80
CA ALA A 46 2.63 -4.46 14.30
C ALA A 46 3.91 -4.63 13.48
N SER A 47 4.84 -5.47 13.93
CA SER A 47 6.07 -5.79 13.19
C SER A 47 5.76 -6.48 11.87
N LEU A 48 4.82 -7.44 11.86
CA LEU A 48 4.40 -8.13 10.65
C LEU A 48 3.70 -7.19 9.65
N ALA A 49 2.85 -6.29 10.16
CA ALA A 49 2.20 -5.26 9.35
C ALA A 49 3.23 -4.28 8.76
N MET A 50 4.20 -3.84 9.56
CA MET A 50 5.30 -2.98 9.10
C MET A 50 6.17 -3.68 8.06
N LEU A 51 6.48 -4.97 8.26
CA LEU A 51 7.22 -5.79 7.30
C LEU A 51 6.43 -5.94 5.99
N GLY A 52 5.14 -6.24 6.08
CA GLY A 52 4.24 -6.32 4.92
C GLY A 52 4.14 -4.98 4.17
N TYR A 53 4.11 -3.86 4.88
CA TYR A 53 4.15 -2.53 4.28
C TYR A 53 5.47 -2.26 3.56
N ARG A 54 6.62 -2.64 4.16
CA ARG A 54 7.94 -2.46 3.52
C ARG A 54 8.11 -3.32 2.27
N TYR A 55 7.67 -4.58 2.33
CA TYR A 55 7.76 -5.51 1.19
C TYR A 55 6.55 -5.46 0.25
N ARG A 56 5.64 -4.49 0.41
CA ARG A 56 4.44 -4.35 -0.44
C ARG A 56 4.76 -4.36 -1.94
N ALA A 57 5.90 -3.80 -2.32
CA ALA A 57 6.36 -3.74 -3.71
C ALA A 57 6.86 -5.10 -4.22
N SER A 58 7.49 -5.90 -3.36
CA SER A 58 8.12 -7.18 -3.67
C SER A 58 7.20 -8.39 -3.52
N LEU A 59 5.90 -8.17 -3.23
CA LEU A 59 4.94 -9.27 -3.09
C LEU A 59 4.80 -10.06 -4.41
N PRO A 60 4.85 -11.40 -4.36
CA PRO A 60 4.71 -12.22 -5.55
C PRO A 60 3.31 -12.04 -6.17
N PRO A 61 3.18 -12.12 -7.51
CA PRO A 61 1.93 -11.82 -8.22
C PRO A 61 0.74 -12.68 -7.78
N ARG A 62 0.98 -13.90 -7.26
CA ARG A 62 -0.07 -14.78 -6.70
C ARG A 62 -0.78 -14.18 -5.48
N VAL A 63 -0.09 -13.43 -4.64
CA VAL A 63 -0.67 -12.79 -3.44
C VAL A 63 -1.42 -11.51 -3.83
N LYS A 64 -0.92 -10.78 -4.84
CA LYS A 64 -1.59 -9.58 -5.40
C LYS A 64 -2.96 -9.94 -6.03
N ALA A 65 -3.12 -11.14 -6.57
CA ALA A 65 -4.39 -11.61 -7.13
C ALA A 65 -5.52 -11.78 -6.09
N PHE A 66 -5.20 -12.04 -4.82
CA PHE A 66 -6.20 -12.20 -3.75
C PHE A 66 -6.71 -10.87 -3.19
N PHE A 67 -6.01 -9.76 -3.45
CA PHE A 67 -6.35 -8.44 -2.94
C PHE A 67 -6.49 -7.45 -4.11
N PRO A 68 -7.61 -7.47 -4.86
CA PRO A 68 -7.81 -6.66 -6.06
C PRO A 68 -7.73 -5.15 -5.81
N GLY A 69 -7.94 -4.69 -4.57
CA GLY A 69 -7.79 -3.28 -4.16
C GLY A 69 -6.34 -2.80 -3.99
N LEU A 70 -5.35 -3.71 -3.95
CA LEU A 70 -3.92 -3.38 -3.91
C LEU A 70 -3.28 -3.31 -5.29
N ASN A 71 -4.06 -3.42 -6.37
CA ASN A 71 -3.64 -3.12 -7.75
C ASN A 71 -3.51 -1.61 -7.98
N HIS A 72 -2.85 -0.91 -7.05
CA HIS A 72 -2.24 0.37 -7.41
C HIS A 72 -1.16 0.06 -8.44
N TYR A 73 -1.32 0.67 -9.60
CA TYR A 73 -0.37 0.62 -10.69
C TYR A 73 1.05 0.91 -10.15
N ALA A 74 1.96 -0.05 -10.29
CA ALA A 74 3.36 0.17 -10.00
C ALA A 74 3.99 0.87 -11.21
N PRO A 75 4.60 2.06 -11.05
CA PRO A 75 5.25 2.75 -12.16
C PRO A 75 6.32 1.85 -12.78
N LEU A 76 6.29 1.75 -14.11
CA LEU A 76 7.23 0.97 -14.90
C LEU A 76 8.59 1.68 -14.88
N ALA A 77 9.46 1.28 -13.95
CA ALA A 77 10.73 1.95 -13.68
C ALA A 77 11.79 1.76 -14.79
N SER A 78 11.58 0.85 -15.75
CA SER A 78 12.54 0.59 -16.83
C SER A 78 11.87 0.65 -18.21
N PHE A 79 12.61 1.11 -19.22
CA PHE A 79 12.20 1.10 -20.63
C PHE A 79 11.76 -0.30 -21.08
N SER A 80 12.44 -1.35 -20.60
CA SER A 80 12.09 -2.75 -20.92
C SER A 80 10.71 -3.18 -20.41
N ASP A 81 10.27 -2.62 -19.28
CA ASP A 81 8.95 -2.92 -18.73
C ASP A 81 7.84 -2.15 -19.49
N GLN A 82 8.16 -0.96 -19.99
CA GLN A 82 7.28 -0.15 -20.85
C GLN A 82 7.09 -0.78 -22.23
N ALA A 83 8.16 -1.30 -22.83
CA ALA A 83 8.10 -2.07 -24.07
C ALA A 83 7.24 -3.33 -23.91
N ARG A 84 7.43 -4.10 -22.82
CA ARG A 84 6.57 -5.26 -22.51
C ARG A 84 5.11 -4.89 -22.22
N ALA A 85 4.84 -3.66 -21.78
CA ALA A 85 3.49 -3.15 -21.59
C ALA A 85 2.80 -2.70 -22.89
N GLY A 86 3.47 -2.84 -24.05
CA GLY A 86 2.91 -2.48 -25.35
C GLY A 86 2.88 -0.98 -25.63
N LEU A 87 3.74 -0.21 -24.96
CA LEU A 87 3.87 1.24 -25.15
C LEU A 87 4.79 1.62 -26.31
N SER A 88 4.95 0.73 -27.29
CA SER A 88 5.75 0.92 -28.50
C SER A 88 4.86 0.76 -29.73
N SER A 89 4.97 1.65 -30.71
CA SER A 89 4.32 1.51 -32.02
C SER A 89 5.34 1.69 -33.15
N PRO A 90 5.03 1.28 -34.40
CA PRO A 90 5.94 1.46 -35.53
C PRO A 90 6.38 2.91 -35.78
N MET A 91 5.56 3.88 -35.32
CA MET A 91 5.84 5.31 -35.42
C MET A 91 6.43 5.90 -34.12
N PHE A 92 6.53 5.09 -33.07
CA PHE A 92 7.04 5.50 -31.77
C PHE A 92 7.83 4.37 -31.12
N ASP A 93 9.13 4.37 -31.40
CA ASP A 93 10.08 3.42 -30.84
C ASP A 93 10.72 4.01 -29.58
N ILE A 94 10.56 3.30 -28.46
CA ILE A 94 11.16 3.67 -27.17
C ILE A 94 12.57 3.04 -27.04
N GLU A 95 12.88 1.99 -27.81
CA GLU A 95 14.02 1.11 -27.60
C GLU A 95 15.16 1.28 -28.63
N ALA A 96 14.88 1.53 -29.91
CA ALA A 96 15.90 1.26 -30.94
C ALA A 96 17.09 2.22 -31.03
N ALA A 97 16.99 3.48 -30.60
CA ALA A 97 18.10 4.44 -30.69
C ALA A 97 18.57 4.95 -29.31
N ASN A 98 17.64 5.22 -28.40
CA ASN A 98 17.95 5.98 -27.18
C ASN A 98 18.59 5.14 -26.07
N VAL A 99 18.26 3.84 -25.99
CA VAL A 99 18.82 2.92 -24.97
C VAL A 99 20.28 2.56 -25.28
N ALA A 100 20.64 2.48 -26.56
CA ALA A 100 22.01 2.18 -27.00
C ALA A 100 22.95 3.39 -26.88
N GLU A 101 22.42 4.61 -27.00
CA GLU A 101 23.20 5.86 -27.01
C GLU A 101 23.27 6.55 -25.63
N GLY A 102 22.62 5.98 -24.61
CA GLY A 102 22.69 6.48 -23.23
C GLY A 102 21.97 7.81 -23.01
N ASP A 103 20.99 8.15 -23.85
CA ASP A 103 20.22 9.38 -23.70
C ASP A 103 19.39 9.32 -22.40
N SER A 104 19.67 10.25 -21.48
CA SER A 104 19.00 10.37 -20.17
C SER A 104 17.61 11.01 -20.24
N ARG A 105 17.10 11.33 -21.42
CA ARG A 105 15.73 11.81 -21.60
C ARG A 105 14.77 10.65 -21.31
N SER A 106 14.21 10.62 -20.10
CA SER A 106 13.11 9.70 -19.78
C SER A 106 11.99 9.93 -20.79
N GLY A 107 11.64 8.91 -21.58
CA GLY A 107 10.69 9.01 -22.69
C GLY A 107 9.33 9.63 -22.33
N LEU A 108 8.29 8.83 -22.16
CA LEU A 108 7.05 9.35 -21.57
C LEU A 108 7.31 9.66 -20.09
N ASP A 109 6.85 10.83 -19.63
CA ASP A 109 6.74 11.14 -18.21
C ASP A 109 5.92 10.05 -17.49
N GLU A 110 6.20 9.81 -16.21
CA GLU A 110 5.57 8.77 -15.40
C GLU A 110 4.05 8.99 -15.33
N GLN A 111 3.60 10.24 -15.19
CA GLN A 111 2.19 10.60 -15.25
C GLN A 111 1.60 10.36 -16.64
N GLY A 112 2.32 10.73 -17.70
CA GLY A 112 1.86 10.53 -19.07
C GLY A 112 1.66 9.05 -19.40
N THR A 113 2.54 8.18 -18.90
CA THR A 113 2.44 6.73 -19.10
C THR A 113 1.21 6.14 -18.40
N GLN A 114 0.94 6.58 -17.17
CA GLN A 114 -0.22 6.15 -16.39
C GLN A 114 -1.53 6.49 -17.11
N GLU A 115 -1.67 7.74 -17.56
CA GLU A 115 -2.86 8.21 -18.27
C GLU A 115 -3.11 7.46 -19.57
N VAL A 116 -2.06 7.21 -20.36
CA VAL A 116 -2.18 6.44 -21.61
C VAL A 116 -2.65 5.02 -21.34
N LEU A 117 -2.08 4.33 -20.34
CA LEU A 117 -2.49 2.97 -19.99
C LEU A 117 -3.91 2.91 -19.43
N GLU A 118 -4.33 3.92 -18.67
CA GLU A 118 -5.71 4.02 -18.19
C GLU A 118 -6.69 4.19 -19.35
N ILE A 119 -6.36 5.01 -20.35
CA ILE A 119 -7.16 5.15 -21.57
C ILE A 119 -7.20 3.84 -22.37
N MET A 120 -6.06 3.15 -22.52
CA MET A 120 -6.01 1.84 -23.19
C MET A 120 -6.90 0.82 -22.48
N ARG A 121 -6.89 0.77 -21.14
CA ARG A 121 -7.73 -0.15 -20.36
C ARG A 121 -9.22 0.20 -20.42
N THR A 122 -9.54 1.48 -20.31
CA THR A 122 -10.92 1.96 -20.23
C THR A 122 -11.62 1.88 -21.58
N GLN A 123 -10.92 2.29 -22.65
CA GLN A 123 -11.49 2.41 -23.99
C GLN A 123 -11.14 1.24 -24.90
N ARG A 124 -10.27 0.31 -24.45
CA ARG A 124 -9.79 -0.86 -25.21
C ARG A 124 -9.20 -0.47 -26.58
N VAL A 125 -8.45 0.61 -26.59
CA VAL A 125 -7.81 1.19 -27.80
C VAL A 125 -6.31 0.88 -27.83
N ASN A 126 -5.72 0.96 -29.02
CA ASN A 126 -4.28 0.79 -29.21
C ASN A 126 -3.49 1.99 -28.65
N PHE A 127 -2.18 1.83 -28.46
CA PHE A 127 -1.31 2.86 -27.90
C PHE A 127 -1.39 4.22 -28.62
N ASP A 128 -1.32 4.22 -29.95
CA ASP A 128 -1.39 5.47 -30.73
C ASP A 128 -2.73 6.18 -30.59
N GLN A 129 -3.81 5.42 -30.54
CA GLN A 129 -5.16 5.95 -30.31
C GLN A 129 -5.27 6.52 -28.89
N ALA A 130 -4.74 5.81 -27.89
CA ALA A 130 -4.73 6.29 -26.51
C ALA A 130 -3.95 7.60 -26.36
N ARG A 131 -2.81 7.74 -27.06
CA ARG A 131 -2.05 9.00 -27.12
C ARG A 131 -2.84 10.14 -27.75
N LEU A 132 -3.54 9.87 -28.86
CA LEU A 132 -4.38 10.86 -29.52
C LEU A 132 -5.53 11.31 -28.61
N ILE A 133 -6.22 10.37 -27.97
CA ILE A 133 -7.32 10.64 -27.04
C ILE A 133 -6.83 11.49 -25.86
N ARG A 134 -5.69 11.12 -25.26
CA ARG A 134 -5.07 11.90 -24.18
C ARG A 134 -4.79 13.34 -24.62
N HIS A 135 -4.21 13.51 -25.81
CA HIS A 135 -3.90 14.83 -26.34
C HIS A 135 -5.16 15.67 -26.53
N ASN A 136 -6.21 15.10 -27.14
CA ASN A 136 -7.49 15.77 -27.31
C ASN A 136 -8.15 16.15 -25.97
N GLN A 137 -8.03 15.31 -24.94
CA GLN A 137 -8.50 15.64 -23.60
C GLN A 137 -7.75 16.83 -22.99
N ILE A 138 -6.44 16.92 -23.20
CA ILE A 138 -5.63 18.05 -22.73
C ILE A 138 -6.05 19.33 -23.48
N LEU A 139 -6.22 19.27 -24.80
CA LEU A 139 -6.72 20.41 -25.58
C LEU A 139 -8.08 20.88 -25.07
N ALA A 140 -9.03 19.96 -24.91
CA ALA A 140 -10.36 20.28 -24.41
C ALA A 140 -10.34 20.90 -23.01
N ARG A 141 -9.50 20.40 -22.09
CA ARG A 141 -9.31 20.98 -20.74
C ARG A 141 -8.75 22.41 -20.79
N ASN A 142 -7.96 22.74 -21.81
CA ASN A 142 -7.41 24.07 -22.02
C ASN A 142 -8.33 24.96 -22.88
N GLY A 143 -9.57 24.53 -23.15
CA GLY A 143 -10.50 25.31 -23.96
C GLY A 143 -10.11 25.36 -25.43
N ILE A 144 -9.46 24.31 -25.96
CA ILE A 144 -9.05 24.19 -27.35
C ILE A 144 -9.80 23.01 -27.99
N ASP A 145 -10.42 23.27 -29.13
CA ASP A 145 -11.11 22.28 -29.96
C ASP A 145 -10.11 21.29 -30.59
N PRO A 146 -10.51 20.06 -30.97
CA PRO A 146 -9.64 19.14 -31.69
C PRO A 146 -9.10 19.68 -33.03
N SER A 147 -9.72 20.72 -33.60
CA SER A 147 -9.18 21.47 -34.74
C SER A 147 -7.98 22.39 -34.39
N GLY A 148 -7.66 22.56 -33.11
CA GLY A 148 -6.64 23.48 -32.61
C GLY A 148 -7.15 24.90 -32.36
N MET A 149 -8.42 25.18 -32.60
CA MET A 149 -9.02 26.49 -32.38
C MET A 149 -9.48 26.66 -30.92
N PRO A 150 -9.37 27.86 -30.32
CA PRO A 150 -9.98 28.13 -29.03
C PRO A 150 -11.50 27.91 -29.08
N LEU A 151 -12.06 27.32 -28.02
CA LEU A 151 -13.50 27.17 -27.82
C LEU A 151 -14.17 28.48 -27.42
N ASP A 152 -13.39 29.47 -26.98
CA ASP A 152 -13.88 30.81 -26.70
C ASP A 152 -14.10 31.60 -28.00
N SER A 153 -15.36 31.94 -28.29
CA SER A 153 -15.77 32.73 -29.44
C SER A 153 -15.20 34.16 -29.44
N LYS A 154 -14.72 34.66 -28.28
CA LYS A 154 -14.06 35.95 -28.17
C LYS A 154 -12.56 35.91 -28.48
N ALA A 155 -11.94 34.73 -28.47
CA ALA A 155 -10.52 34.58 -28.78
C ALA A 155 -10.22 34.61 -30.29
N VAL A 156 -11.24 34.43 -31.14
CA VAL A 156 -11.09 34.48 -32.60
C VAL A 156 -11.18 35.93 -33.07
N THR A 157 -10.06 36.64 -33.06
CA THR A 157 -9.96 37.95 -33.73
C THR A 157 -9.80 37.71 -35.24
N ARG A 158 -10.86 37.98 -36.02
CA ARG A 158 -10.74 38.08 -37.48
C ARG A 158 -9.93 39.34 -37.81
N LEU A 159 -8.86 39.19 -38.58
CA LEU A 159 -8.10 40.27 -39.19
C LEU A 159 -8.71 40.64 -40.54
#